data_AF-A0A4D4KLF5-F1
#
_entry.id   AF-A0A4D4KLF5-F1
#
_cell.length_a   1.000
_cell.length_b   1.000
_cell.length_c   1.000
_cell.angle_alpha   90.00
_cell.angle_beta   90.00
_cell.angle_gamma   90.00
#
_symmetry.space_group_name_H-M   'P 1'
#
loop_
_entity.id
_entity.type
_entity.pdbx_description
1 polymer ?
#
loop_
_entity_poly.entity_id
_entity_poly.type
_entity_poly.pdbx_seq_one_letter_code
_entity_poly.pdbx_strand_id
1 'polypeptide(L)'
;MTGYVMAATDAGGERFGERVVPTAPTLGEAAAFGDSYRMNYVSVRRGHDDITLYGRDATGTWSVLVADAPPSSSYKRVAGTTSCADRSRSGTPALRSASSTPPPLTATTC
;
A
#
# COMPACT_ATOMS: atom_id res chain seq x y z
N MET A 1 -10.88 -16.44 18.82
CA MET A 1 -10.11 -15.32 19.41
C MET A 1 -9.68 -14.42 18.27
N THR A 2 -10.28 -13.25 18.11
CA THR A 2 -10.02 -12.32 17.01
C THR A 2 -8.81 -11.45 17.37
N GLY A 3 -7.62 -11.92 17.01
CA GLY A 3 -6.37 -11.16 17.15
C GLY A 3 -6.07 -10.33 15.90
N TYR A 4 -5.19 -9.34 16.06
CA TYR A 4 -4.59 -8.61 14.95
C TYR A 4 -3.31 -9.31 14.53
N VAL A 5 -3.16 -9.57 13.25
CA VAL A 5 -1.96 -10.18 12.67
C VAL A 5 -1.10 -9.06 12.13
N MET A 6 0.06 -8.83 12.73
CA MET A 6 1.05 -7.88 12.26
C MET A 6 2.12 -8.61 11.46
N ALA A 7 2.31 -8.25 10.21
CA ALA A 7 3.32 -8.83 9.33
C ALA A 7 4.24 -7.74 8.78
N ALA A 8 5.55 -7.95 8.91
CA ALA A 8 6.57 -7.10 8.33
C ALA A 8 6.79 -7.53 6.88
N THR A 9 6.58 -6.61 5.95
CA THR A 9 6.58 -6.88 4.52
C THR A 9 7.56 -6.00 3.77
N ASP A 10 8.11 -6.50 2.67
CA ASP A 10 8.81 -5.66 1.71
C ASP A 10 7.84 -4.93 0.77
N ALA A 11 8.39 -4.19 -0.20
CA ALA A 11 7.62 -3.51 -1.23
C ALA A 11 6.91 -4.47 -2.22
N GLY A 12 7.37 -5.71 -2.31
CA GLY A 12 6.75 -6.77 -3.10
C GLY A 12 5.61 -7.49 -2.39
N GLY A 13 5.40 -7.22 -1.09
CA GLY A 13 4.43 -7.89 -0.25
C GLY A 13 4.91 -9.23 0.32
N GLU A 14 6.19 -9.57 0.18
CA GLU A 14 6.80 -10.74 0.81
C GLU A 14 6.85 -10.52 2.32
N ARG A 15 6.43 -11.54 3.09
CA ARG A 15 6.37 -11.47 4.56
C ARG A 15 7.62 -12.08 5.17
N PHE A 16 8.32 -11.29 5.97
CA PHE A 16 9.56 -11.70 6.64
C PHE A 16 9.36 -12.15 8.09
N GLY A 17 8.28 -11.67 8.72
CA GLY A 17 7.92 -12.02 10.09
C GLY A 17 6.47 -11.69 10.37
N GLU A 18 5.83 -12.50 11.20
CA GLU A 18 4.44 -12.33 11.60
C GLU A 18 4.33 -12.48 13.12
N ARG A 19 3.49 -11.64 13.75
CA ARG A 19 3.08 -11.81 15.15
C ARG A 19 1.59 -11.55 15.30
N VAL A 20 0.96 -12.30 16.20
CA VAL A 20 -0.43 -12.07 16.60
C VAL A 20 -0.43 -11.22 17.86
N VAL A 21 -1.16 -10.10 17.82
CA VAL A 21 -1.36 -9.22 18.96
C VAL A 21 -2.85 -9.16 19.32
N PRO A 22 -3.20 -9.10 20.62
CA PRO A 22 -4.59 -9.16 21.06
C PRO A 22 -5.38 -7.88 20.78
N THR A 23 -4.70 -6.75 20.59
CA THR A 23 -5.29 -5.41 20.39
C THR A 23 -4.76 -4.76 19.12
N ALA A 24 -5.46 -3.74 18.62
CA ALA A 24 -5.00 -2.99 17.46
C ALA A 24 -3.65 -2.35 17.80
N PRO A 25 -2.57 -2.68 17.08
CA PRO A 25 -1.26 -2.12 17.35
C PRO A 25 -1.23 -0.64 16.99
N THR A 26 -0.56 0.13 17.83
CA THR A 26 -0.25 1.54 17.61
C THR A 26 0.82 1.71 16.53
N LEU A 27 0.93 2.92 15.98
CA LEU A 27 2.00 3.28 15.04
C LEU A 27 3.40 2.99 15.60
N GLY A 28 3.63 3.26 16.89
CA GLY A 28 4.91 3.01 17.55
C GLY A 28 5.24 1.51 17.63
N GLU A 29 4.24 0.67 17.89
CA GLU A 29 4.42 -0.79 17.91
C GLU A 29 4.67 -1.37 16.52
N ALA A 30 4.01 -0.82 15.49
CA ALA A 30 4.28 -1.18 14.10
C ALA A 30 5.67 -0.74 13.66
N ALA A 31 6.09 0.48 14.02
CA ALA A 31 7.42 1.01 13.73
C ALA A 31 8.51 0.15 14.36
N ALA A 32 8.41 -0.14 15.66
CA ALA A 32 9.38 -0.99 16.36
C ALA A 32 9.47 -2.40 15.75
N PHE A 33 8.34 -2.95 15.31
CA PHE A 33 8.32 -4.24 14.63
C PHE A 33 8.99 -4.17 13.26
N GLY A 34 8.65 -3.18 12.43
CA GLY A 34 9.29 -2.96 11.13
C GLY A 34 10.80 -2.76 11.25
N ASP A 35 11.24 -1.97 12.23
CA ASP A 35 12.67 -1.74 12.51
C ASP A 35 13.40 -3.01 12.95
N SER A 36 12.76 -3.87 13.76
CA SER A 36 13.36 -5.13 14.20
C SER A 36 13.65 -6.10 13.04
N TYR A 37 12.82 -6.06 11.99
CA TYR A 37 12.99 -6.86 10.77
C TYR A 37 13.72 -6.10 9.65
N ARG A 38 14.15 -4.84 9.88
CA ARG A 38 14.72 -3.94 8.86
C ARG A 38 13.82 -3.78 7.62
N MET A 39 12.51 -3.73 7.84
CA MET A 39 11.50 -3.58 6.80
C MET A 39 10.95 -2.15 6.76
N ASN A 40 10.48 -1.74 5.59
CA ASN A 40 9.87 -0.42 5.37
C ASN A 40 8.34 -0.45 5.41
N TYR A 41 7.73 -1.63 5.47
CA TYR A 41 6.27 -1.77 5.53
C TYR A 41 5.86 -2.77 6.61
N VAL A 42 4.76 -2.46 7.28
CA VAL A 42 4.11 -3.35 8.24
C VAL A 42 2.61 -3.35 7.95
N SER A 43 2.09 -4.54 7.65
CA SER A 43 0.65 -4.75 7.46
C SER A 43 0.05 -5.30 8.75
N VAL A 44 -1.14 -4.83 9.09
CA VAL A 44 -1.89 -5.25 10.27
C VAL A 44 -3.27 -5.66 9.78
N ARG A 45 -3.59 -6.94 9.94
CA ARG A 45 -4.88 -7.50 9.55
C ARG A 45 -5.71 -7.83 10.79
N ARG A 46 -6.96 -7.38 10.81
CA ARG A 46 -7.95 -7.81 11.82
C ARG A 46 -8.81 -8.92 11.23
N GLY A 47 -8.61 -10.17 11.68
CA GLY A 47 -9.38 -11.30 11.15
C GLY A 47 -9.11 -11.54 9.65
N HIS A 48 -10.16 -11.48 8.82
CA HIS A 48 -10.07 -11.71 7.37
C HIS A 48 -10.32 -10.46 6.51
N ASP A 49 -10.76 -9.36 7.10
CA ASP A 49 -11.42 -8.28 6.37
C ASP A 49 -10.60 -6.98 6.37
N ASP A 50 -10.28 -6.42 7.54
CA ASP A 50 -9.66 -5.09 7.55
C ASP A 50 -8.13 -5.16 7.58
N ILE A 51 -7.49 -4.41 6.67
CA ILE A 51 -6.04 -4.22 6.64
C ILE A 51 -5.68 -2.75 6.88
N THR A 52 -4.78 -2.54 7.83
CA THR A 52 -4.07 -1.28 8.07
C THR A 52 -2.61 -1.44 7.64
N LEU A 53 -2.11 -0.52 6.82
CA LEU A 53 -0.75 -0.51 6.31
C LEU A 53 0.03 0.66 6.90
N TYR A 54 1.16 0.35 7.49
CA TYR A 54 2.15 1.29 7.98
C TYR A 54 3.35 1.28 7.03
N GLY A 55 3.87 2.46 6.75
CA GLY A 55 5.01 2.63 5.86
C GLY A 55 6.04 3.57 6.44
N ARG A 56 7.29 3.28 6.12
CA ARG A 56 8.45 4.12 6.41
C ARG A 56 8.83 4.91 5.17
N ASP A 57 8.91 6.23 5.30
CA ASP A 57 9.39 7.09 4.22
C ASP A 57 10.92 7.09 4.10
N ALA A 58 11.44 7.81 3.10
CA ALA A 58 12.88 7.91 2.86
C ALA A 58 13.64 8.65 3.98
N THR A 59 12.96 9.42 4.82
CA THR A 59 13.55 10.07 6.01
C THR A 59 13.62 9.12 7.20
N GLY A 60 13.03 7.94 7.07
CA GLY A 60 12.94 6.94 8.11
C GLY A 60 11.75 7.13 9.04
N THR A 61 10.81 8.04 8.71
CA THR A 61 9.63 8.33 9.52
C THR A 61 8.52 7.35 9.18
N TRP A 62 7.90 6.77 10.21
CA TRP A 62 6.77 5.87 10.07
C TRP A 62 5.45 6.63 10.04
N SER A 63 4.58 6.27 9.11
CA SER A 63 3.24 6.84 8.95
C SER A 63 2.22 5.76 8.58
N VAL A 64 0.95 6.04 8.83
CA VAL A 64 -0.16 5.22 8.33
C VAL A 64 -0.36 5.53 6.85
N LEU A 65 -0.22 4.54 5.99
CA LEU A 65 -0.47 4.66 4.55
C LEU A 65 -1.93 4.36 4.22
N VAL A 66 -2.50 3.34 4.87
CA VAL A 66 -3.87 2.89 4.67
C VAL A 66 -4.43 2.47 6.02
N ALA A 67 -5.64 2.91 6.35
CA ALA A 67 -6.36 2.50 7.56
C ALA A 67 -7.65 1.79 7.16
N ASP A 68 -7.90 0.63 7.77
CA ASP A 68 -9.16 -0.11 7.67
C ASP A 68 -9.65 -0.32 6.23
N ALA A 69 -8.73 -0.66 5.32
CA ALA A 69 -9.10 -0.98 3.95
C ALA A 69 -9.74 -2.37 3.91
N PRO A 70 -10.90 -2.53 3.23
CA PRO A 70 -11.47 -3.85 3.00
C PRO A 70 -10.50 -4.68 2.15
N PRO A 71 -10.54 -6.02 2.23
CA PRO A 71 -9.73 -6.83 1.35
C PRO A 71 -10.21 -6.56 -0.07
N SER A 72 -9.30 -6.64 -1.03
CA SER A 72 -9.56 -6.40 -2.46
C SER A 72 -10.60 -7.34 -3.10
N SER A 73 -11.36 -8.12 -2.34
CA SER A 73 -12.46 -8.97 -2.78
C SER A 73 -13.75 -8.20 -3.12
N SER A 74 -13.81 -6.88 -2.92
CA SER A 74 -15.01 -6.07 -3.18
C SER A 74 -14.79 -4.90 -4.14
N TYR A 75 -14.00 -5.07 -5.20
CA TYR A 75 -14.26 -4.28 -6.41
C TYR A 75 -15.54 -4.80 -7.06
N LYS A 76 -16.71 -4.29 -6.64
CA LYS A 76 -17.85 -4.30 -7.53
C LYS A 76 -17.48 -3.34 -8.66
N ARG A 77 -17.25 -3.85 -9.88
CA ARG A 77 -17.27 -3.04 -11.10
C ARG A 77 -18.54 -2.19 -11.06
N VAL A 78 -18.46 -0.95 -10.60
CA VAL A 78 -19.42 0.04 -11.03
C VAL A 78 -18.99 0.35 -12.45
N ALA A 79 -19.56 -0.37 -13.41
CA ALA A 79 -19.55 0.04 -14.81
C ALA A 79 -20.35 1.35 -14.89
N GLY A 80 -19.70 2.46 -14.54
CA GLY A 80 -20.29 3.78 -14.46
C GLY A 80 -19.47 4.74 -15.31
N THR A 81 -19.76 4.73 -16.62
CA THR A 81 -19.58 5.82 -17.59
C THR A 81 -18.51 6.87 -17.25
N THR A 82 -17.25 6.57 -17.56
CA THR A 82 -16.28 7.62 -17.86
C THR A 82 -16.66 8.26 -19.20
N SER A 83 -17.56 9.23 -19.17
CA SER A 83 -17.78 10.15 -20.28
C SER A 83 -17.25 11.52 -19.90
N CYS A 84 -15.96 11.75 -20.12
CA CYS A 84 -15.46 13.02 -20.65
C CYS A 84 -14.04 12.80 -21.22
N ALA A 85 -13.87 13.13 -22.50
CA ALA A 85 -12.61 13.21 -23.23
C ALA A 85 -11.99 11.92 -23.81
N ASP A 86 -12.81 11.02 -24.36
CA ASP A 86 -12.39 10.16 -25.48
C ASP A 86 -12.40 10.96 -26.80
N ARG A 87 -11.44 11.88 -26.91
CA ARG A 87 -11.07 12.50 -28.17
C ARG A 87 -9.58 12.77 -28.16
N SER A 88 -8.80 11.71 -28.33
CA SER A 88 -7.72 11.70 -29.33
C SER A 88 -6.95 10.39 -29.31
N ARG A 89 -7.04 9.71 -30.45
CA ARG A 89 -6.00 8.82 -31.00
C ARG A 89 -5.99 7.38 -30.45
N SER A 90 -6.98 6.64 -30.93
CA SER A 90 -6.82 5.26 -31.38
C SER A 90 -5.47 5.01 -32.06
N GLY A 91 -4.66 4.11 -31.49
CA GLY A 91 -3.40 3.67 -32.08
C GLY A 91 -2.65 2.67 -31.20
N THR A 92 -3.00 1.38 -31.35
CA THR A 92 -2.12 0.20 -31.27
C THR A 92 -1.24 -0.03 -30.01
N PRO A 93 -1.40 -1.13 -29.25
CA PRO A 93 -0.51 -1.44 -28.13
C PRO A 93 0.80 -2.04 -28.67
N ALA A 94 1.82 -1.20 -28.86
CA ALA A 94 3.20 -1.66 -28.97
C ALA A 94 3.77 -1.86 -27.55
N LEU A 95 4.10 -3.12 -27.25
CA LEU A 95 4.94 -3.53 -26.12
C LEU A 95 6.16 -2.60 -26.00
N ARG A 96 6.29 -1.87 -24.89
CA ARG A 96 7.56 -1.26 -24.51
C ARG A 96 7.73 -1.23 -23.01
N SER A 97 8.68 -2.03 -22.56
CA SER A 97 9.33 -1.96 -21.26
C SER A 97 9.76 -0.52 -20.94
N ALA A 98 9.38 -0.02 -19.76
CA ALA A 98 9.96 1.15 -19.13
C ALA A 98 10.51 0.66 -17.78
N SER A 99 11.79 0.27 -17.68
CA SER A 99 12.93 1.15 -17.38
C SER A 99 12.60 2.20 -16.33
N SER A 100 13.00 1.89 -15.10
CA SER A 100 13.10 2.77 -13.95
C SER A 100 13.91 4.02 -14.26
N THR A 101 13.27 5.18 -14.32
CA THR A 101 13.91 6.47 -13.99
C THR A 101 12.81 7.48 -13.62
N PRO A 102 12.81 8.06 -12.40
CA PRO A 102 11.89 9.14 -12.07
C PRO A 102 12.31 10.46 -12.73
N PRO A 103 11.40 11.24 -13.32
CA PRO A 103 11.70 12.57 -13.85
C PRO A 103 11.77 13.63 -12.73
N PRO A 104 12.56 14.72 -12.90
CA PRO A 104 12.66 15.79 -11.92
C PRO A 104 11.40 16.67 -11.90
N LEU A 105 11.00 17.06 -10.69
CA LEU A 105 9.91 17.98 -10.40
C LEU A 105 10.14 19.33 -11.10
N THR A 106 9.35 19.62 -12.13
CA THR A 106 9.20 20.99 -12.64
C THR A 106 7.85 21.50 -12.18
N ALA A 107 7.87 22.47 -11.28
CA ALA A 107 6.69 23.25 -10.92
C ALA A 107 6.15 23.93 -12.18
N THR A 108 4.85 23.82 -12.43
CA THR A 108 4.17 24.68 -13.40
C THR A 108 2.91 25.21 -12.76
N THR A 109 2.92 26.53 -12.58
CA THR A 109 1.81 27.38 -12.24
C THR A 109 1.05 27.72 -13.53
N CYS A 110 -0.28 27.69 -13.41
CA CYS A 110 -1.34 27.99 -14.41
C CYS A 110 -1.54 26.95 -15.52
#